data_AF-A0A0F9TZN3-F1
#
_entry.id   AF-A0A0F9TZN3-F1
#
_cell.length_a   1.000
_cell.length_b   1.000
_cell.length_c   1.000
_cell.angle_alpha   90.00
_cell.angle_beta   90.00
_cell.angle_gamma   90.00
#
_symmetry.space_group_name_H-M   'P 1'
#
loop_
_entity.id
_entity.type
_entity.pdbx_description
1 polymer ?
#
loop_
_entity_poly.entity_id
_entity_poly.type
_entity_poly.pdbx_seq_one_letter_code
_entity_poly.pdbx_strand_id
1 'polypeptide(L)'
;MGIASNGDEAIKMYREFSEKPDVVILDYRMPIKNGIYALKEILQIDKESKVIFASADRSIKQEVFKFGAIEFLDKPFSQKKLVNAVNKCLDIEEV
;
A
#
# COMPACT_ATOMS: atom_id res chain seq x y z
N MET A 1 -11.85 -3.00 7.86
CA MET A 1 -11.15 -1.78 7.39
C MET A 1 -10.29 -1.25 8.52
N GLY A 2 -9.04 -0.87 8.23
CA GLY A 2 -8.08 -0.32 9.20
C GLY A 2 -7.50 1.00 8.72
N ILE A 3 -7.14 1.88 9.65
CA ILE A 3 -6.49 3.16 9.37
C ILE A 3 -5.32 3.31 10.34
N ALA A 4 -4.15 3.64 9.82
CA ALA A 4 -2.94 3.87 10.59
C ALA A 4 -2.35 5.23 10.22
N SER A 5 -1.73 5.90 11.20
CA SER A 5 -1.16 7.24 11.03
C SER A 5 0.33 7.22 10.67
N ASN A 6 0.97 6.04 10.74
CA ASN A 6 2.38 5.83 10.42
C ASN A 6 2.67 4.35 10.09
N GLY A 7 3.89 4.07 9.65
CA GLY A 7 4.31 2.72 9.28
C GLY A 7 4.31 1.71 10.43
N ASP A 8 4.64 2.10 11.66
CA ASP A 8 4.64 1.18 12.80
C ASP A 8 3.22 0.75 13.19
N GLU A 9 2.28 1.69 13.22
CA GLU A 9 0.85 1.39 13.40
C GLU A 9 0.32 0.49 12.28
N ALA A 10 0.71 0.75 11.03
CA ALA A 10 0.29 -0.05 9.89
C ALA A 10 0.78 -1.50 10.00
N ILE A 11 2.06 -1.71 10.34
CA ILE A 11 2.64 -3.04 10.56
C ILE A 11 1.96 -3.74 11.72
N LYS A 12 1.79 -3.06 12.86
CA LYS A 12 1.13 -3.61 14.05
C LYS A 12 -0.28 -4.07 13.72
N MET A 13 -1.07 -3.19 13.10
CA MET A 13 -2.45 -3.49 12.71
C MET A 13 -2.51 -4.66 11.71
N TYR A 14 -1.61 -4.69 10.74
CA TYR A 14 -1.53 -5.80 9.78
C TYR A 14 -1.24 -7.14 10.46
N ARG A 15 -0.37 -7.17 11.49
CA ARG A 15 -0.11 -8.36 12.30
C ARG A 15 -1.35 -8.79 13.08
N GLU A 16 -2.04 -7.84 13.71
CA GLU A 16 -3.18 -8.07 14.61
C GLU A 16 -4.48 -8.44 13.89
N PHE A 17 -4.61 -8.12 12.60
CA PHE A 17 -5.76 -8.55 11.82
C PHE A 17 -5.87 -10.08 11.74
N SER A 18 -7.00 -10.60 12.23
CA SER A 18 -7.36 -12.02 12.12
C SER A 18 -7.49 -12.49 10.67
N GLU A 19 -8.05 -11.65 9.80
CA GLU A 19 -8.10 -11.83 8.34
C GLU A 19 -7.26 -10.75 7.67
N LYS A 20 -6.35 -11.16 6.76
CA LYS A 20 -5.45 -10.20 6.13
C LYS A 20 -6.20 -9.30 5.14
N PRO A 21 -5.90 -7.99 5.09
CA PRO A 21 -6.50 -7.09 4.13
C PRO A 21 -6.22 -7.53 2.69
N ASP A 22 -7.24 -7.51 1.83
CA ASP A 22 -7.10 -7.82 0.41
C ASP A 22 -6.22 -6.80 -0.33
N VAL A 23 -6.20 -5.56 0.14
CA VAL A 23 -5.36 -4.47 -0.37
C VAL A 23 -4.89 -3.59 0.79
N VAL A 24 -3.62 -3.20 0.76
CA VAL A 24 -3.04 -2.18 1.65
C VAL A 24 -2.67 -0.95 0.81
N ILE A 25 -3.13 0.22 1.24
CA ILE A 25 -2.76 1.50 0.60
C ILE A 25 -1.82 2.25 1.54
N LEU A 26 -0.62 2.57 1.09
CA LEU A 26 0.42 3.25 1.87
C LEU A 26 0.78 4.60 1.27
N ASP A 27 1.01 5.61 2.12
CA ASP A 27 1.80 6.78 1.71
C ASP A 27 3.29 6.50 1.96
N TYR A 28 4.16 7.09 1.15
CA TYR A 28 5.59 7.11 1.43
C TYR A 28 5.90 8.03 2.61
N ARG A 29 5.41 9.27 2.60
CA ARG A 29 5.75 10.27 3.61
C ARG A 29 4.82 10.16 4.81
N MET A 30 5.26 9.41 5.82
CA MET A 30 4.59 9.28 7.10
C MET A 30 5.56 9.61 8.24
N PRO A 31 5.09 10.12 9.39
CA PRO A 31 5.93 10.29 10.58
C PRO A 31 6.39 8.93 11.12
N ILE A 32 7.44 8.92 11.95
CA ILE A 32 7.98 7.74 12.66
C ILE A 32 8.59 6.67 11.72
N LYS A 33 7.78 6.00 10.91
CA LYS A 33 8.22 4.98 9.94
C LYS A 33 7.53 5.21 8.60
N ASN A 34 8.34 5.30 7.54
CA ASN A 34 7.87 5.60 6.19
C ASN A 34 7.22 4.38 5.51
N GLY A 35 6.55 4.61 4.38
CA GLY A 35 5.83 3.57 3.65
C GLY A 35 6.71 2.44 3.12
N ILE A 36 7.96 2.69 2.74
CA ILE A 36 8.87 1.66 2.20
C ILE A 36 9.26 0.66 3.29
N TYR A 37 9.54 1.13 4.50
CA TYR A 37 9.80 0.24 5.64
C TYR A 37 8.55 -0.58 5.98
N ALA A 38 7.38 0.06 5.99
CA ALA A 38 6.11 -0.65 6.20
C ALA A 38 5.87 -1.72 5.13
N LEU A 39 6.07 -1.41 3.84
CA LEU A 39 5.97 -2.37 2.74
C LEU A 39 6.86 -3.59 2.98
N LYS A 40 8.14 -3.38 3.27
CA LYS A 40 9.10 -4.47 3.46
C LYS A 40 8.71 -5.38 4.63
N GLU A 41 8.30 -4.80 5.75
CA GLU A 41 7.88 -5.60 6.91
C GLU A 41 6.54 -6.31 6.69
N ILE A 42 5.57 -5.66 6.03
CA ILE A 42 4.31 -6.30 5.65
C ILE A 42 4.60 -7.50 4.75
N LEU A 43 5.46 -7.37 3.74
CA LEU A 43 5.84 -8.47 2.84
C LEU A 43 6.68 -9.56 3.51
N GLN A 44 7.35 -9.26 4.62
CA GLN A 44 7.99 -10.28 5.46
C GLN A 44 6.97 -11.09 6.26
N ILE A 45 5.84 -10.49 6.65
CA ILE A 45 4.73 -11.16 7.34
C ILE A 45 3.91 -11.99 6.35
N ASP A 46 3.57 -11.38 5.21
CA ASP A 46 2.76 -11.96 4.15
C ASP A 46 3.31 -11.55 2.79
N LYS A 47 3.97 -12.50 2.11
CA LYS A 47 4.59 -12.27 0.80
C LYS A 47 3.57 -12.02 -0.32
N GLU A 48 2.30 -12.37 -0.12
CA GLU A 48 1.24 -12.21 -1.10
C GLU A 48 0.45 -10.91 -0.87
N SER A 49 0.80 -10.12 0.16
CA SER A 49 0.14 -8.86 0.46
C SER A 49 0.15 -7.91 -0.74
N LYS A 50 -1.03 -7.45 -1.13
CA LYS A 50 -1.24 -6.54 -2.26
C LYS A 50 -1.11 -5.10 -1.80
N VAL A 51 0.02 -4.46 -2.09
CA VAL A 51 0.31 -3.09 -1.62
C VAL A 51 0.27 -2.08 -2.77
N ILE A 52 -0.53 -1.03 -2.60
CA ILE A 52 -0.60 0.14 -3.48
C ILE A 52 0.06 1.32 -2.76
N PHE A 53 0.95 2.04 -3.44
CA PHE A 53 1.44 3.32 -2.95
C PHE A 53 0.57 4.47 -3.45
N ALA A 54 0.25 5.39 -2.56
CA ALA A 54 -0.44 6.63 -2.86
C ALA A 54 0.40 7.80 -2.31
N SER A 55 1.26 8.39 -3.14
CA SER A 55 2.19 9.44 -2.69
C SER A 55 2.42 10.55 -3.72
N ALA A 56 2.80 11.73 -3.25
CA ALA A 56 3.23 12.86 -4.09
C ALA A 56 4.72 12.79 -4.46
N ASP A 57 5.50 11.95 -3.78
CA ASP A 57 6.93 11.81 -4.03
C ASP A 57 7.18 10.76 -5.12
N ARG A 58 7.39 11.21 -6.35
CA ARG A 58 7.60 10.31 -7.49
C ARG A 58 8.98 9.66 -7.51
N SER A 59 9.95 10.18 -6.75
CA SER A 59 11.33 9.69 -6.80
C SER A 59 11.45 8.23 -6.34
N ILE A 60 10.55 7.81 -5.45
CA ILE A 60 10.50 6.46 -4.88
C ILE A 60 9.73 5.45 -5.75
N LYS A 61 9.11 5.89 -6.85
CA LYS A 61 8.24 5.03 -7.66
C LYS A 61 8.94 3.76 -8.13
N GLN A 62 10.16 3.89 -8.64
CA GLN A 62 10.95 2.72 -9.07
C GLN A 62 11.37 1.83 -7.90
N GLU A 63 11.62 2.42 -6.73
CA GLU A 63 12.06 1.70 -5.55
C GLU A 63 10.94 0.84 -4.95
N VAL A 64 9.72 1.38 -4.83
CA VAL A 64 8.59 0.61 -4.27
C VAL A 64 8.21 -0.58 -5.15
N PHE A 65 8.28 -0.45 -6.47
CA PHE A 65 8.06 -1.57 -7.38
C PHE A 65 9.13 -2.65 -7.22
N LYS A 66 10.40 -2.27 -7.04
CA LYS A 66 11.48 -3.23 -6.75
C LYS A 66 11.24 -4.00 -5.45
N PHE A 67 10.54 -3.40 -4.49
CA PHE A 67 10.20 -4.03 -3.23
C PHE A 67 8.84 -4.74 -3.23
N GLY A 68 8.12 -4.79 -4.35
CA GLY A 68 6.90 -5.59 -4.48
C GLY A 68 5.60 -4.82 -4.34
N ALA A 69 5.60 -3.48 -4.39
CA ALA A 69 4.35 -2.74 -4.59
C ALA A 69 3.72 -3.11 -5.94
N ILE A 70 2.39 -3.20 -5.99
CA ILE A 70 1.65 -3.58 -7.21
C ILE A 70 1.35 -2.35 -8.07
N GLU A 71 1.03 -1.22 -7.43
CA GLU A 71 0.66 0.00 -8.15
C GLU A 71 1.15 1.25 -7.40
N PHE A 72 1.37 2.33 -8.15
CA PHE A 72 1.72 3.65 -7.61
C PHE A 72 0.76 4.72 -8.14
N LEU A 73 -0.05 5.25 -7.23
CA LEU A 73 -0.93 6.39 -7.41
C LEU A 73 -0.20 7.67 -7.04
N ASP A 74 0.03 8.48 -8.06
CA ASP A 74 0.62 9.80 -7.91
C ASP A 74 -0.41 10.82 -7.41
N LYS A 75 -0.15 11.45 -6.27
CA LYS A 75 -1.04 12.47 -5.69
C LYS A 75 -0.83 13.83 -6.40
N PRO A 76 -1.90 14.57 -6.71
CA PRO A 76 -3.31 14.24 -6.48
C PRO A 76 -3.87 13.27 -7.54
N PHE A 77 -4.76 12.37 -7.10
CA PHE A 77 -5.48 11.44 -7.97
C PHE A 77 -6.98 11.52 -7.73
N SER A 78 -7.77 11.15 -8.75
CA SER A 78 -9.23 11.07 -8.63
C SER A 78 -9.66 9.78 -7.91
N GLN A 79 -10.88 9.78 -7.37
CA GLN A 79 -11.49 8.56 -6.81
C GLN A 79 -11.55 7.44 -7.86
N LYS A 80 -11.87 7.76 -9.12
CA LYS A 80 -11.85 6.79 -10.22
C LYS A 80 -10.50 6.12 -10.39
N LYS A 81 -9.40 6.88 -10.33
CA LYS A 81 -8.05 6.29 -10.41
C LYS A 81 -7.75 5.36 -9.24
N LEU A 82 -8.19 5.70 -8.03
CA LEU A 82 -8.03 4.86 -6.85
C LEU A 82 -8.80 3.53 -7.00
N VAL A 83 -10.08 3.61 -7.38
CA VAL A 83 -10.93 2.43 -7.60
C VAL A 83 -10.33 1.53 -8.67
N ASN A 84 -9.91 2.09 -9.82
CA ASN A 84 -9.29 1.32 -10.89
C ASN A 84 -7.99 0.62 -10.43
N ALA A 85 -7.18 1.27 -9.60
CA ALA A 85 -5.97 0.66 -9.06
C ALA A 85 -6.28 -0.49 -8.10
N VAL A 86 -7.30 -0.34 -7.25
CA VAL A 86 -7.77 -1.42 -6.35
C VAL A 86 -8.32 -2.59 -7.15
N ASN A 87 -9.21 -2.34 -8.11
CA ASN A 87 -9.79 -3.39 -8.97
C ASN A 87 -8.71 -4.15 -9.74
N LYS A 88 -7.74 -3.43 -10.31
CA LYS A 88 -6.58 -4.02 -10.98
C LYS A 88 -5.74 -4.89 -10.03
N CYS A 89 -5.55 -4.48 -8.78
CA CYS A 89 -4.83 -5.30 -7.80
C CYS A 89 -5.61 -6.56 -7.43
N LEU A 90 -6.94 -6.48 -7.42
CA LEU A 90 -7.82 -7.60 -7.07
C LEU A 90 -8.18 -8.48 -8.28
N ASP A 91 -7.63 -8.21 -9.46
CA ASP A 91 -7.95 -8.89 -10.71
C ASP A 91 -9.45 -8.91 -11.02
N ILE A 92 -10.15 -7.82 -10.65
CA ILE A 92 -11.58 -7.64 -10.91
C ILE A 92 -11.71 -6.92 -12.27
N GLU A 93 -12.29 -7.60 -13.25
CA GLU A 93 -12.69 -6.97 -14.51
C GLU A 93 -13.90 -6.06 -14.28
N GLU A 94 -13.84 -4.81 -14.78
CA GLU A 94 -15.02 -3.95 -14.86
C GLU A 94 -15.94 -4.50 -15.97
N VAL A 95 -17.08 -5.08 -15.59
CA VAL A 95 -18.18 -5.48 -16.50
C VAL A 95 -18.95 -4.25 -16.98
#